data_AF-A0A819U1U1-F1
#
_entry.id   AF-A0A819U1U1-F1
#
_cell.length_a   1.000
_cell.length_b   1.000
_cell.length_c   1.000
_cell.angle_alpha   90.00
_cell.angle_beta   90.00
_cell.angle_gamma   90.00
#
_symmetry.space_group_name_H-M   'P 1'
#
loop_
_entity.id
_entity.type
_entity.pdbx_description
1 polymer ?
#
loop_
_entity_poly.entity_id
_entity_poly.type
_entity_poly.pdbx_seq_one_letter_code
_entity_poly.pdbx_strand_id
1 'polypeptide(L)'
;SISVAKIGFNALEESIPMNAFGIGLSSDSPADHRPSLLDDQINLLNFDSAQTFDSDQKPLFVNGLDSSTGQTITSSVSTTAHSMRASVIGQSQSATTFNLSTNGTEKSKQALEVNAQGDYQQKAPIINLSGTTTEDDDYIPPEPPPRTDYGKKALALVARNYHQLKFMALCLAFVINFLMLFYKAMPLPSTNDEPVPLDAIERIDDDDNEVIMMDPKNYYMVYLLKISAFLHSCVAFLMMISYYKLKVPLVIFKREKEIARKLEFEGAWLIDQPSETNSWILSYLSREWHKLVISSQSFPDSYWDKFVKKKVRNKYSDQFDYDELSRFLGMEKNDTPGKFEIVKPVETGLWGKIKSVDMRYQVWKWGVIFTDNSFLYVFFYFIFSVIGNFSFFVFAIHLLDVAISVKALSTILKSITHNGRQLVLTILLMAVVVYLYTVIAFNFFRKFYTKEEDEEKEENCKDMLTCFKFHMYSGIRAGGGIGDELESPNGDALELYRIVFDITFFFFIIVILLAIIQGLIIDAFGDLREQLDSVKETLESKCFICGIGQDYFDKEPHGFETHTSAEHNFANYMFFLTHLLNKPDTEHTGQESYVWEMYQSRRWDFFPIGDCFRRQYEPGGGGATSTES
;
A
#
# COMPACT_ATOMS: atom_id res chain seq x y z
N SER A 1 -29.55 -62.73 2.42
CA SER A 1 -28.55 -61.84 1.81
C SER A 1 -27.75 -61.21 2.94
N ILE A 2 -26.48 -61.53 3.17
CA ILE A 2 -25.27 -61.14 2.38
C ILE A 2 -24.96 -59.64 2.58
N SER A 3 -23.77 -59.18 3.03
CA SER A 3 -22.59 -59.84 3.65
C SER A 3 -21.58 -58.83 4.27
N VAL A 4 -20.57 -59.37 4.98
CA VAL A 4 -19.20 -58.84 5.32
C VAL A 4 -18.60 -57.91 4.23
N ALA A 5 -17.78 -56.87 4.49
CA ALA A 5 -16.83 -56.50 5.59
C ALA A 5 -17.07 -55.06 6.16
N LYS A 6 -16.27 -54.34 6.99
CA LYS A 6 -14.82 -54.23 7.40
C LYS A 6 -13.89 -53.65 6.30
N ILE A 7 -13.07 -52.61 6.49
CA ILE A 7 -11.85 -52.34 7.33
C ILE A 7 -11.65 -50.79 7.35
N GLY A 8 -11.01 -50.10 8.32
CA GLY A 8 -10.40 -50.48 9.60
C GLY A 8 -9.27 -49.51 9.99
N PHE A 9 -9.48 -48.68 11.02
CA PHE A 9 -8.46 -47.82 11.63
C PHE A 9 -7.94 -48.49 12.91
N ASN A 10 -6.63 -48.76 12.98
CA ASN A 10 -5.92 -49.02 14.24
C ASN A 10 -5.07 -47.76 14.51
N ALA A 11 -5.18 -47.04 15.63
CA ALA A 11 -5.10 -47.46 17.03
C ALA A 11 -3.66 -47.77 17.48
N LEU A 12 -3.12 -46.88 18.32
CA LEU A 12 -2.39 -47.23 19.54
C LEU A 12 -2.42 -46.02 20.48
N GLU A 13 -3.00 -46.21 21.66
CA GLU A 13 -2.83 -45.31 22.81
C GLU A 13 -1.55 -45.72 23.54
N GLU A 14 -0.81 -44.76 24.09
CA GLU A 14 0.07 -45.01 25.23
C GLU A 14 0.04 -43.79 26.17
N SER A 15 0.43 -43.97 27.44
CA SER A 15 -0.05 -43.14 28.55
C SER A 15 1.04 -42.85 29.61
N ILE A 16 0.66 -42.24 30.75
CA ILE A 16 1.50 -41.99 31.96
C ILE A 16 2.43 -40.74 31.79
N PRO A 17 2.73 -39.93 32.82
CA PRO A 17 1.84 -39.20 33.76
C PRO A 17 2.26 -37.71 33.96
N MET A 18 1.61 -36.99 34.90
CA MET A 18 2.21 -35.83 35.58
C MET A 18 2.76 -36.22 36.96
N ASN A 19 3.96 -35.73 37.35
CA ASN A 19 4.19 -35.05 38.65
C ASN A 19 5.65 -34.59 38.92
N ALA A 20 5.74 -33.46 39.64
CA ALA A 20 6.71 -33.08 40.69
C ALA A 20 8.24 -32.85 40.40
N PHE A 21 8.63 -31.58 40.57
CA PHE A 21 9.77 -31.05 41.36
C PHE A 21 11.19 -31.67 41.29
N GLY A 22 12.18 -30.84 40.94
CA GLY A 22 13.61 -31.02 41.24
C GLY A 22 14.45 -29.76 40.91
N ILE A 23 15.37 -29.34 41.80
CA ILE A 23 16.19 -28.12 41.67
C ILE A 23 17.65 -28.52 41.40
N GLY A 24 18.37 -27.86 40.47
CA GLY A 24 19.73 -28.28 40.06
C GLY A 24 20.56 -27.29 39.23
N LEU A 25 20.94 -26.16 39.84
CA LEU A 25 22.09 -25.25 39.58
C LEU A 25 22.97 -25.40 38.29
N SER A 26 23.04 -24.28 37.54
CA SER A 26 24.22 -23.60 36.95
C SER A 26 25.26 -24.33 36.07
N SER A 27 25.43 -23.82 34.84
CA SER A 27 26.71 -23.24 34.35
C SER A 27 26.49 -22.41 33.08
N ASP A 28 27.18 -21.26 32.95
CA ASP A 28 26.92 -20.23 31.95
C ASP A 28 27.66 -20.40 30.62
N SER A 29 27.06 -19.88 29.54
CA SER A 29 27.76 -19.14 28.46
C SER A 29 26.74 -18.34 27.62
N PRO A 30 26.89 -17.02 27.43
CA PRO A 30 25.92 -16.20 26.71
C PRO A 30 26.11 -16.27 25.18
N ALA A 31 25.01 -16.43 24.45
CA ALA A 31 24.93 -16.18 23.02
C ALA A 31 24.01 -14.96 22.76
N ASP A 32 24.49 -13.95 22.02
CA ASP A 32 23.77 -12.69 21.78
C ASP A 32 22.57 -12.87 20.85
N HIS A 33 21.41 -13.21 21.42
CA HIS A 33 20.13 -13.24 20.71
C HIS A 33 19.50 -11.84 20.65
N ARG A 34 19.86 -11.06 19.62
CA ARG A 34 19.07 -9.89 19.23
C ARG A 34 17.69 -10.32 18.69
N PRO A 35 16.56 -9.84 19.24
CA PRO A 35 15.24 -10.15 18.70
C PRO A 35 14.99 -9.39 17.39
N SER A 36 14.60 -10.12 16.33
CA SER A 36 14.34 -9.60 14.98
C SER A 36 12.97 -8.91 14.85
N LEU A 37 12.69 -7.94 15.73
CA LEU A 37 11.37 -7.30 15.87
C LEU A 37 11.10 -6.12 14.90
N LEU A 38 12.04 -5.76 14.03
CA LEU A 38 11.91 -4.59 13.14
C LEU A 38 11.33 -4.90 11.74
N ASP A 39 11.55 -6.10 11.20
CA ASP A 39 11.22 -6.39 9.79
C ASP A 39 9.72 -6.44 9.49
N ASP A 40 8.89 -6.87 10.46
CA ASP A 40 7.43 -6.92 10.27
C ASP A 40 6.76 -5.53 10.29
N GLN A 41 7.32 -4.54 11.00
CA GLN A 41 6.73 -3.19 11.06
C GLN A 41 6.93 -2.39 9.77
N ILE A 42 8.03 -2.62 9.03
CA ILE A 42 8.38 -1.84 7.83
C ILE A 42 7.40 -2.09 6.67
N ASN A 43 6.75 -3.26 6.62
CA ASN A 43 5.77 -3.60 5.59
C ASN A 43 4.42 -2.85 5.71
N LEU A 44 4.17 -2.14 6.83
CA LEU A 44 2.93 -1.37 7.06
C LEU A 44 3.00 0.10 6.57
N LEU A 45 4.14 0.52 6.00
CA LEU A 45 4.33 1.85 5.41
C LEU A 45 4.32 1.80 3.88
N ASN A 46 3.12 1.84 3.31
CA ASN A 46 2.93 2.21 1.90
C ASN A 46 3.48 3.63 1.68
N PHE A 47 4.64 3.71 1.02
CA PHE A 47 5.42 4.93 0.77
C PHE A 47 4.79 5.88 -0.28
N ASP A 48 3.46 5.93 -0.32
CA ASP A 48 2.63 6.75 -1.21
C ASP A 48 2.30 8.13 -0.62
N SER A 49 2.77 8.41 0.60
CA SER A 49 2.55 9.68 1.29
C SER A 49 3.86 10.41 1.61
N ALA A 50 4.60 10.73 0.54
CA ALA A 50 5.61 11.79 0.61
C ALA A 50 4.92 13.08 1.08
N GLN A 51 5.25 13.56 2.28
CA GLN A 51 4.82 14.87 2.72
C GLN A 51 5.50 15.93 1.84
N THR A 52 4.71 16.71 1.12
CA THR A 52 5.14 18.02 0.66
C THR A 52 5.34 18.89 1.91
N PHE A 53 6.57 18.95 2.40
CA PHE A 53 6.98 19.98 3.35
C PHE A 53 6.88 21.33 2.64
N ASP A 54 5.84 22.08 2.98
CA ASP A 54 5.67 23.45 2.53
C ASP A 54 6.57 24.35 3.40
N SER A 55 7.46 25.12 2.76
CA SER A 55 8.56 25.80 3.45
C SER A 55 8.20 27.16 4.06
N ASP A 56 6.95 27.63 3.85
CA ASP A 56 6.51 28.99 4.18
C ASP A 56 5.48 29.05 5.33
N GLN A 57 5.78 28.40 6.46
CA GLN A 57 5.12 28.70 7.75
C GLN A 57 6.12 29.15 8.83
N LYS A 58 6.35 30.47 8.85
CA LYS A 58 7.01 31.15 9.97
C LYS A 58 6.04 31.27 11.15
N PRO A 59 6.33 30.70 12.34
CA PRO A 59 5.52 30.97 13.52
C PRO A 59 5.70 32.45 13.94
N LEU A 60 4.57 33.14 14.11
CA LEU A 60 4.54 34.50 14.65
C LEU A 60 4.76 34.46 16.16
N PHE A 61 5.95 34.85 16.61
CA PHE A 61 6.22 35.08 18.03
C PHE A 61 5.32 36.21 18.57
N VAL A 62 4.45 35.87 19.53
CA VAL A 62 3.72 36.86 20.34
C VAL A 62 4.41 36.96 21.68
N ASN A 63 5.00 38.12 21.97
CA ASN A 63 5.67 38.35 23.25
C ASN A 63 4.66 38.37 24.40
N GLY A 64 4.91 37.56 25.44
CA GLY A 64 4.22 37.69 26.71
C GLY A 64 4.69 38.95 27.45
N LEU A 65 3.74 39.66 28.07
CA LEU A 65 3.98 40.73 29.03
C LEU A 65 2.95 40.61 30.15
N ASP A 66 3.40 40.62 31.40
CA ASP A 66 2.53 40.44 32.56
C ASP A 66 1.56 41.61 32.76
N SER A 67 0.33 41.32 33.22
CA SER A 67 -0.05 41.57 34.62
C SER A 67 -1.57 41.67 34.86
N SER A 68 -2.06 40.85 35.80
CA SER A 68 -3.06 41.17 36.85
C SER A 68 -4.47 41.75 36.54
N THR A 69 -5.41 41.32 37.40
CA THR A 69 -6.74 41.90 37.72
C THR A 69 -7.94 41.63 36.79
N GLY A 70 -9.06 41.25 37.41
CA GLY A 70 -10.27 42.07 37.30
C GLY A 70 -11.54 41.46 36.66
N GLN A 71 -12.35 40.77 37.48
CA GLN A 71 -13.83 40.75 37.44
C GLN A 71 -14.59 40.39 36.13
N THR A 72 -15.30 39.25 36.21
CA THR A 72 -16.77 39.12 36.06
C THR A 72 -17.55 40.16 35.23
N ILE A 73 -18.27 39.72 34.19
CA ILE A 73 -19.73 39.93 33.99
C ILE A 73 -20.27 39.08 32.81
N THR A 74 -21.60 38.92 32.74
CA THR A 74 -22.36 37.95 31.94
C THR A 74 -22.88 38.46 30.59
N SER A 75 -23.29 37.52 29.71
CA SER A 75 -24.33 37.66 28.65
C SER A 75 -23.93 38.48 27.38
N SER A 76 -24.58 38.39 26.21
CA SER A 76 -25.39 37.33 25.53
C SER A 76 -25.80 37.79 24.09
N VAL A 77 -26.53 36.95 23.32
CA VAL A 77 -27.42 37.32 22.18
C VAL A 77 -26.78 37.83 20.85
N SER A 78 -26.45 36.87 19.98
CA SER A 78 -26.92 36.67 18.57
C SER A 78 -26.86 37.72 17.41
N THR A 79 -27.02 37.14 16.20
CA THR A 79 -27.80 37.60 15.01
C THR A 79 -27.16 38.40 13.84
N THR A 80 -27.04 37.70 12.69
CA THR A 80 -27.33 38.10 11.29
C THR A 80 -26.66 39.32 10.61
N ALA A 81 -25.76 38.99 9.67
CA ALA A 81 -25.77 39.34 8.23
C ALA A 81 -26.60 40.54 7.70
N HIS A 82 -25.98 41.32 6.79
CA HIS A 82 -26.52 41.46 5.43
C HIS A 82 -25.46 41.88 4.37
N SER A 83 -25.81 41.68 3.09
CA SER A 83 -25.00 42.00 1.89
C SER A 83 -25.43 43.32 1.22
N MET A 84 -24.53 44.01 0.51
CA MET A 84 -24.85 44.63 -0.80
C MET A 84 -23.62 45.07 -1.66
N ARG A 85 -23.88 45.50 -2.91
CA ARG A 85 -22.92 45.72 -4.02
C ARG A 85 -22.68 47.21 -4.37
N ALA A 86 -21.47 47.54 -4.83
CA ALA A 86 -21.12 48.42 -5.98
C ALA A 86 -19.57 48.37 -6.15
N SER A 87 -18.91 48.21 -7.31
CA SER A 87 -19.10 48.62 -8.71
C SER A 87 -18.83 50.11 -9.01
N VAL A 88 -17.70 50.43 -9.67
CA VAL A 88 -17.56 51.35 -10.83
C VAL A 88 -16.08 51.57 -11.25
N ILE A 89 -15.81 51.21 -12.51
CA ILE A 89 -14.89 51.74 -13.56
C ILE A 89 -14.00 52.99 -13.23
N GLY A 90 -12.74 53.02 -13.72
CA GLY A 90 -12.02 54.31 -13.93
C GLY A 90 -10.53 54.26 -14.34
N GLN A 91 -10.20 54.54 -15.60
CA GLN A 91 -8.87 54.46 -16.24
C GLN A 91 -7.76 55.45 -15.77
N SER A 92 -6.52 54.93 -15.71
CA SER A 92 -5.19 55.51 -16.02
C SER A 92 -4.98 57.01 -16.38
N GLN A 93 -3.85 57.60 -15.96
CA GLN A 93 -2.83 58.15 -16.90
C GLN A 93 -1.45 58.56 -16.30
N SER A 94 -0.39 58.33 -17.10
CA SER A 94 0.84 59.14 -17.33
C SER A 94 1.98 59.30 -16.28
N ALA A 95 3.22 59.28 -16.79
CA ALA A 95 4.49 59.61 -16.11
C ALA A 95 4.85 61.12 -16.26
N THR A 96 5.92 61.72 -15.70
CA THR A 96 7.39 61.52 -15.90
C THR A 96 8.09 62.50 -14.90
N THR A 97 9.25 62.30 -14.25
CA THR A 97 10.66 62.30 -14.76
C THR A 97 11.70 61.99 -13.66
N PHE A 98 12.77 61.25 -14.02
CA PHE A 98 14.22 61.47 -13.77
C PHE A 98 14.68 62.37 -12.59
N ASN A 99 15.78 62.06 -11.85
CA ASN A 99 17.13 61.83 -12.40
C ASN A 99 18.18 61.23 -11.40
N LEU A 100 19.31 60.72 -11.94
CA LEU A 100 20.64 60.42 -11.34
C LEU A 100 20.79 59.39 -10.16
N SER A 101 21.86 58.56 -10.06
CA SER A 101 22.66 57.83 -11.08
C SER A 101 23.53 56.69 -10.48
N THR A 102 24.02 55.81 -11.37
CA THR A 102 25.30 55.05 -11.31
C THR A 102 25.54 53.94 -10.28
N ASN A 103 25.44 52.70 -10.80
CA ASN A 103 26.41 51.59 -10.71
C ASN A 103 26.55 50.78 -9.39
N GLY A 104 26.21 49.49 -9.46
CA GLY A 104 26.45 48.52 -8.37
C GLY A 104 26.46 47.05 -8.79
N THR A 105 25.41 46.53 -9.46
CA THR A 105 25.26 45.08 -9.70
C THR A 105 24.42 44.74 -10.95
N GLU A 106 25.07 44.45 -12.08
CA GLU A 106 24.48 43.67 -13.20
C GLU A 106 25.52 42.70 -13.76
N LYS A 107 25.68 41.53 -13.12
CA LYS A 107 26.54 40.44 -13.62
C LYS A 107 26.13 39.04 -13.15
N SER A 108 24.83 38.77 -13.08
CA SER A 108 24.30 37.47 -12.59
C SER A 108 22.88 37.11 -13.09
N LYS A 109 22.49 37.51 -14.32
CA LYS A 109 21.15 37.18 -14.86
C LYS A 109 21.02 36.96 -16.39
N GLN A 110 22.11 36.55 -17.05
CA GLN A 110 22.09 36.08 -18.46
C GLN A 110 23.14 34.97 -18.68
N ALA A 111 22.88 33.77 -18.15
CA ALA A 111 23.73 32.57 -18.35
C ALA A 111 23.01 31.26 -17.93
N LEU A 112 21.75 31.04 -18.34
CA LEU A 112 21.00 29.85 -17.88
C LEU A 112 19.91 29.36 -18.85
N GLU A 113 20.20 29.33 -20.16
CA GLU A 113 19.30 28.74 -21.16
C GLU A 113 20.08 28.17 -22.38
N VAL A 114 20.86 27.10 -22.16
CA VAL A 114 21.52 26.32 -23.24
C VAL A 114 21.48 24.81 -22.92
N ASN A 115 20.89 24.03 -23.82
CA ASN A 115 20.97 22.56 -23.98
C ASN A 115 21.03 21.67 -22.73
N ALA A 116 19.86 21.34 -22.18
CA ALA A 116 19.67 20.13 -21.37
C ALA A 116 19.39 18.90 -22.27
N GLN A 117 20.37 18.45 -23.05
CA GLN A 117 20.29 17.21 -23.85
C GLN A 117 21.67 16.54 -23.98
N GLY A 118 21.90 15.51 -23.16
CA GLY A 118 23.11 14.71 -23.15
C GLY A 118 22.82 13.28 -22.65
N ASP A 119 22.58 12.37 -23.58
CA ASP A 119 22.28 10.96 -23.30
C ASP A 119 23.58 10.16 -23.20
N TYR A 120 24.19 10.16 -22.01
CA TYR A 120 25.53 9.61 -21.79
C TYR A 120 25.51 8.09 -21.57
N GLN A 121 25.50 7.33 -22.67
CA GLN A 121 25.86 5.92 -22.62
C GLN A 121 27.34 5.75 -22.22
N GLN A 122 27.56 5.13 -21.06
CA GLN A 122 28.90 4.86 -20.52
C GLN A 122 29.59 3.77 -21.36
N LYS A 123 30.51 4.16 -22.24
CA LYS A 123 31.19 3.27 -23.20
C LYS A 123 32.50 2.73 -22.61
N ALA A 124 32.65 1.41 -22.58
CA ALA A 124 33.89 0.76 -22.11
C ALA A 124 35.10 1.12 -23.00
N PRO A 125 36.33 1.16 -22.44
CA PRO A 125 37.52 1.54 -23.19
C PRO A 125 37.88 0.49 -24.26
N ILE A 126 38.06 0.95 -25.49
CA ILE A 126 38.53 0.12 -26.61
C ILE A 126 40.05 0.26 -26.72
N ILE A 127 40.76 -0.87 -26.63
CA ILE A 127 42.20 -0.95 -26.89
C ILE A 127 42.40 -1.03 -28.40
N ASN A 128 43.04 -0.03 -28.99
CA ASN A 128 43.39 -0.04 -30.41
C ASN A 128 44.61 -0.95 -30.66
N LEU A 129 44.47 -1.91 -31.57
CA LEU A 129 45.58 -2.68 -32.14
C LEU A 129 45.59 -2.49 -33.66
N SER A 130 46.74 -2.19 -34.24
CA SER A 130 46.92 -1.77 -35.64
C SER A 130 46.97 -2.96 -36.61
N GLY A 131 46.33 -2.86 -37.78
CA GLY A 131 46.33 -3.94 -38.78
C GLY A 131 45.75 -3.64 -40.17
N THR A 132 46.41 -2.75 -40.93
CA THR A 132 46.55 -2.77 -42.42
C THR A 132 45.34 -2.87 -43.39
N THR A 133 45.36 -1.93 -44.36
CA THR A 133 45.10 -2.06 -45.82
C THR A 133 43.71 -1.91 -46.46
N THR A 134 43.79 -1.33 -47.67
CA THR A 134 42.82 -1.17 -48.78
C THR A 134 41.66 -0.19 -48.64
N GLU A 135 41.48 0.58 -49.71
CA GLU A 135 40.45 1.59 -49.95
C GLU A 135 39.27 0.95 -50.71
N ASP A 136 38.04 1.36 -50.42
CA ASP A 136 36.86 1.24 -51.29
C ASP A 136 35.83 2.31 -50.85
N ASP A 137 35.15 2.96 -51.80
CA ASP A 137 34.21 4.07 -51.54
C ASP A 137 32.84 3.59 -51.05
N ASP A 138 32.66 3.49 -49.73
CA ASP A 138 31.40 3.06 -49.12
C ASP A 138 30.36 4.21 -49.12
N TYR A 139 29.35 4.12 -50.01
CA TYR A 139 28.22 5.05 -50.07
C TYR A 139 27.36 4.91 -48.81
N ILE A 140 27.51 5.84 -47.86
CA ILE A 140 26.66 5.93 -46.67
C ILE A 140 25.30 6.54 -47.09
N PRO A 141 24.19 5.78 -47.12
CA PRO A 141 22.88 6.38 -47.29
C PRO A 141 22.55 7.26 -46.08
N PRO A 142 21.89 8.42 -46.25
CA PRO A 142 21.57 9.30 -45.13
C PRO A 142 20.70 8.58 -44.11
N GLU A 143 21.06 8.68 -42.82
CA GLU A 143 20.28 8.09 -41.74
C GLU A 143 18.81 8.57 -41.83
N PRO A 144 17.81 7.67 -41.72
CA PRO A 144 16.42 8.09 -41.73
C PRO A 144 16.17 9.00 -40.52
N PRO A 145 15.47 10.14 -40.71
CA PRO A 145 15.30 11.12 -39.64
C PRO A 145 14.67 10.47 -38.40
N PRO A 146 15.15 10.79 -37.19
CA PRO A 146 14.82 10.04 -35.98
C PRO A 146 13.31 10.02 -35.78
N ARG A 147 12.71 8.83 -35.92
CA ARG A 147 11.26 8.62 -35.78
C ARG A 147 10.82 9.20 -34.43
N THR A 148 10.10 10.31 -34.49
CA THR A 148 9.59 11.00 -33.31
C THR A 148 8.63 10.08 -32.58
N ASP A 149 9.09 9.54 -31.45
CA ASP A 149 8.35 8.51 -30.70
C ASP A 149 7.23 9.16 -29.87
N TYR A 150 6.18 9.58 -30.58
CA TYR A 150 4.98 10.17 -30.00
C TYR A 150 4.31 9.23 -29.00
N GLY A 151 4.44 7.91 -29.18
CA GLY A 151 3.99 6.89 -28.24
C GLY A 151 4.67 7.01 -26.88
N LYS A 152 6.01 7.04 -26.84
CA LYS A 152 6.76 7.28 -25.59
C LYS A 152 6.42 8.63 -24.96
N LYS A 153 6.27 9.70 -25.75
CA LYS A 153 5.92 11.04 -25.24
C LYS A 153 4.51 11.09 -24.62
N ALA A 154 3.51 10.50 -25.27
CA ALA A 154 2.15 10.41 -24.74
C ALA A 154 2.09 9.55 -23.47
N LEU A 155 2.83 8.43 -23.45
CA LEU A 155 2.92 7.53 -22.31
C LEU A 155 3.57 8.20 -21.08
N ALA A 156 4.60 9.03 -21.30
CA ALA A 156 5.22 9.83 -20.25
C ALA A 156 4.28 10.93 -19.70
N LEU A 157 3.47 11.56 -20.56
CA LEU A 157 2.45 12.51 -20.13
C LEU A 157 1.38 11.85 -19.24
N VAL A 158 0.91 10.65 -19.62
CA VAL A 158 -0.05 9.85 -18.85
C VAL A 158 0.54 9.38 -17.52
N ALA A 159 1.82 8.98 -17.49
CA ALA A 159 2.52 8.62 -16.25
C ALA A 159 2.67 9.82 -15.29
N ARG A 160 3.10 10.98 -15.80
CA ARG A 160 3.30 12.21 -15.01
C ARG A 160 2.01 12.69 -14.34
N ASN A 161 0.87 12.51 -14.99
CA ASN A 161 -0.41 13.04 -14.53
C ASN A 161 -1.23 12.05 -13.67
N TYR A 162 -0.63 10.96 -13.16
CA TYR A 162 -1.32 9.87 -12.41
C TYR A 162 -2.34 10.35 -11.37
N HIS A 163 -1.95 11.25 -10.46
CA HIS A 163 -2.82 11.74 -9.39
C HIS A 163 -3.97 12.62 -9.90
N GLN A 164 -3.78 13.32 -11.03
CA GLN A 164 -4.83 14.10 -11.69
C GLN A 164 -5.85 13.18 -12.39
N LEU A 165 -5.40 12.05 -12.95
CA LEU A 165 -6.29 11.01 -13.47
C LEU A 165 -7.14 10.39 -12.35
N LYS A 166 -6.54 10.05 -11.19
CA LYS A 166 -7.28 9.61 -9.99
C LYS A 166 -8.35 10.62 -9.57
N PHE A 167 -8.00 11.90 -9.45
CA PHE A 167 -8.93 12.94 -9.03
C PHE A 167 -10.07 13.13 -10.04
N MET A 168 -9.77 13.12 -11.35
CA MET A 168 -10.78 13.18 -12.40
C MET A 168 -11.73 11.96 -12.38
N ALA A 169 -11.22 10.75 -12.16
CA ALA A 169 -12.07 9.56 -12.02
C ALA A 169 -13.02 9.67 -10.82
N LEU A 170 -12.51 10.11 -9.66
CA LEU A 170 -13.32 10.34 -8.47
C LEU A 170 -14.43 11.38 -8.73
N CYS A 171 -14.10 12.52 -9.34
CA CYS A 171 -15.10 13.53 -9.72
C CYS A 171 -16.14 12.99 -10.70
N LEU A 172 -15.75 12.16 -11.68
CA LEU A 172 -16.68 11.51 -12.60
C LEU A 172 -17.58 10.48 -11.88
N ALA A 173 -17.07 9.74 -10.89
CA ALA A 173 -17.88 8.84 -10.07
C ALA A 173 -18.97 9.62 -9.31
N PHE A 174 -18.63 10.77 -8.72
CA PHE A 174 -19.63 11.65 -8.07
C PHE A 174 -20.68 12.16 -9.06
N VAL A 175 -20.29 12.58 -10.27
CA VAL A 175 -21.24 13.05 -11.31
C VAL A 175 -22.16 11.91 -11.77
N ILE A 176 -21.62 10.73 -12.05
CA ILE A 176 -22.39 9.55 -12.45
C ILE A 176 -23.42 9.19 -11.36
N ASN A 177 -22.98 9.08 -10.10
CA ASN A 177 -23.87 8.73 -8.99
C ASN A 177 -24.93 9.81 -8.71
N PHE A 178 -24.62 11.09 -8.88
CA PHE A 178 -25.60 12.17 -8.79
C PHE A 178 -26.66 12.07 -9.90
N LEU A 179 -26.27 11.75 -11.13
CA LEU A 179 -27.21 11.52 -12.23
C LEU A 179 -28.08 10.28 -12.01
N MET A 180 -27.58 9.24 -11.32
CA MET A 180 -28.38 8.05 -10.99
C MET A 180 -29.51 8.29 -10.00
N LEU A 181 -29.48 9.38 -9.22
CA LEU A 181 -30.58 9.75 -8.29
C LEU A 181 -31.90 10.12 -9.01
N PHE A 182 -31.89 10.23 -10.34
CA PHE A 182 -33.07 10.54 -11.16
C PHE A 182 -33.68 9.32 -11.88
N TYR A 183 -33.19 8.11 -11.63
CA TYR A 183 -33.91 6.88 -12.00
C TYR A 183 -35.12 6.69 -11.10
N LYS A 184 -36.18 6.11 -11.68
CA LYS A 184 -37.40 5.76 -10.96
C LYS A 184 -37.92 4.41 -11.47
N ALA A 185 -38.39 3.58 -10.55
CA ALA A 185 -39.27 2.47 -10.92
C ALA A 185 -40.64 3.01 -11.34
N MET A 186 -41.17 2.48 -12.44
CA MET A 186 -42.50 2.76 -12.96
C MET A 186 -43.12 1.43 -13.41
N PRO A 187 -44.43 1.22 -13.28
CA PRO A 187 -45.06 0.01 -13.80
C PRO A 187 -44.83 -0.13 -15.31
N LEU A 188 -44.78 -1.37 -15.80
CA LEU A 188 -44.68 -1.70 -17.23
C LEU A 188 -45.73 -0.88 -18.05
N PRO A 189 -45.31 -0.13 -19.08
CA PRO A 189 -46.25 0.61 -19.91
C PRO A 189 -47.20 -0.36 -20.63
N SER A 190 -48.49 -0.05 -20.58
CA SER A 190 -49.51 -0.85 -21.25
C SER A 190 -49.44 -0.63 -22.77
N THR A 191 -50.13 -1.49 -23.54
CA THR A 191 -50.18 -1.38 -25.01
C THR A 191 -50.85 -0.11 -25.54
N ASN A 192 -51.33 0.77 -24.64
CA ASN A 192 -52.05 2.01 -24.96
C ASN A 192 -51.26 3.27 -24.58
N ASP A 193 -50.09 3.12 -23.94
CA ASP A 193 -49.26 4.24 -23.48
C ASP A 193 -48.30 4.77 -24.57
N GLU A 194 -47.84 6.01 -24.42
CA GLU A 194 -46.84 6.62 -25.32
C GLU A 194 -45.54 5.78 -25.36
N PRO A 195 -44.93 5.59 -26.55
CA PRO A 195 -43.78 4.70 -26.71
C PRO A 195 -42.53 5.24 -26.00
N VAL A 196 -42.24 4.68 -24.82
CA VAL A 196 -41.04 4.98 -24.03
C VAL A 196 -39.78 4.70 -24.88
N PRO A 197 -38.85 5.66 -25.02
CA PRO A 197 -37.61 5.42 -25.75
C PRO A 197 -36.78 4.32 -25.08
N LEU A 198 -36.43 3.26 -25.83
CA LEU A 198 -35.59 2.17 -25.30
C LEU A 198 -34.26 2.67 -24.71
N ASP A 199 -33.75 3.80 -25.23
CA ASP A 199 -32.54 4.46 -24.74
C ASP A 199 -32.62 4.89 -23.27
N ALA A 200 -33.83 5.10 -22.72
CA ALA A 200 -34.07 5.53 -21.33
C ALA A 200 -34.38 4.39 -20.34
N ILE A 201 -34.52 3.16 -20.83
CA ILE A 201 -34.80 1.97 -20.02
C ILE A 201 -33.46 1.36 -19.59
N GLU A 202 -33.22 1.26 -18.29
CA GLU A 202 -32.01 0.64 -17.71
C GLU A 202 -32.20 -0.88 -17.56
N ARG A 203 -33.36 -1.27 -17.03
CA ARG A 203 -33.74 -2.64 -16.70
C ARG A 203 -35.26 -2.74 -16.69
N ILE A 204 -35.76 -3.89 -17.16
CA ILE A 204 -37.13 -4.35 -16.92
C ILE A 204 -37.04 -5.40 -15.82
N ASP A 205 -37.96 -5.38 -14.86
CA ASP A 205 -38.18 -6.45 -13.89
C ASP A 205 -39.49 -7.16 -14.22
N ASP A 206 -39.37 -8.31 -14.87
CA ASP A 206 -40.50 -9.11 -15.33
C ASP A 206 -41.27 -9.77 -14.15
N ASP A 207 -40.62 -9.94 -12.99
CA ASP A 207 -41.23 -10.51 -11.78
C ASP A 207 -42.20 -9.52 -11.11
N ASP A 208 -41.75 -8.30 -10.82
CA ASP A 208 -42.55 -7.24 -10.18
C ASP A 208 -43.41 -6.42 -11.17
N ASN A 209 -43.26 -6.65 -12.48
CA ASN A 209 -43.89 -5.90 -13.58
C ASN A 209 -43.52 -4.40 -13.60
N GLU A 210 -42.29 -4.07 -13.22
CA GLU A 210 -41.77 -2.70 -13.20
C GLU A 210 -40.63 -2.47 -14.21
N VAL A 211 -40.41 -1.22 -14.59
CA VAL A 211 -39.33 -0.77 -15.47
C VAL A 211 -38.58 0.36 -14.78
N ILE A 212 -37.27 0.21 -14.68
CA ILE A 212 -36.36 1.22 -14.15
C ILE A 212 -35.96 2.15 -15.32
N MET A 213 -36.47 3.38 -15.30
CA MET A 213 -36.20 4.39 -16.31
C MET A 213 -35.98 5.77 -15.67
N MET A 214 -35.31 6.69 -16.36
CA MET A 214 -35.27 8.10 -15.94
C MET A 214 -36.61 8.80 -16.19
N ASP A 215 -36.95 9.84 -15.41
CA ASP A 215 -38.11 10.69 -15.68
C ASP A 215 -38.04 11.22 -17.14
N PRO A 216 -39.05 10.97 -18.00
CA PRO A 216 -39.02 11.37 -19.41
C PRO A 216 -38.84 12.88 -19.63
N LYS A 217 -39.12 13.73 -18.63
CA LYS A 217 -38.82 15.17 -18.68
C LYS A 217 -37.31 15.48 -18.71
N ASN A 218 -36.48 14.55 -18.23
CA ASN A 218 -35.04 14.70 -18.08
C ASN A 218 -34.24 13.81 -19.05
N TYR A 219 -34.82 13.39 -20.18
CA TYR A 219 -34.22 12.47 -21.15
C TYR A 219 -32.76 12.78 -21.55
N TYR A 220 -32.37 14.06 -21.59
CA TYR A 220 -30.98 14.48 -21.87
C TYR A 220 -29.95 13.99 -20.84
N MET A 221 -30.35 13.73 -19.59
CA MET A 221 -29.49 13.20 -18.53
C MET A 221 -29.01 11.79 -18.85
N VAL A 222 -29.79 10.99 -19.59
CA VAL A 222 -29.41 9.63 -20.01
C VAL A 222 -28.18 9.67 -20.93
N TYR A 223 -28.13 10.62 -21.86
CA TYR A 223 -26.96 10.81 -22.72
C TYR A 223 -25.75 11.36 -21.95
N LEU A 224 -25.96 12.26 -20.99
CA LEU A 224 -24.89 12.74 -20.11
C LEU A 224 -24.32 11.61 -19.23
N LEU A 225 -25.17 10.70 -18.75
CA LEU A 225 -24.77 9.50 -17.99
C LEU A 225 -23.95 8.55 -18.86
N LYS A 226 -24.45 8.19 -20.05
CA LYS A 226 -23.75 7.34 -21.04
C LYS A 226 -22.38 7.91 -21.43
N ILE A 227 -22.27 9.21 -21.69
CA ILE A 227 -21.00 9.88 -21.98
C ILE A 227 -20.06 9.87 -20.76
N SER A 228 -20.59 10.10 -19.56
CA SER A 228 -19.80 10.14 -18.31
C SER A 228 -19.25 8.75 -17.94
N ALA A 229 -20.05 7.69 -18.09
CA ALA A 229 -19.67 6.30 -17.86
C ALA A 229 -18.54 5.85 -18.80
N PHE A 230 -18.68 6.15 -20.09
CA PHE A 230 -17.64 5.89 -21.10
C PHE A 230 -16.35 6.66 -20.77
N LEU A 231 -16.47 7.96 -20.46
CA LEU A 231 -15.32 8.80 -20.10
C LEU A 231 -14.61 8.28 -18.84
N HIS A 232 -15.34 7.94 -17.79
CA HIS A 232 -14.79 7.35 -16.56
C HIS A 232 -14.02 6.05 -16.87
N SER A 233 -14.55 5.23 -17.78
CA SER A 233 -13.90 3.98 -18.22
C SER A 233 -12.61 4.22 -19.01
N CYS A 234 -12.57 5.25 -19.86
CA CYS A 234 -11.34 5.70 -20.50
C CYS A 234 -10.30 6.22 -19.47
N VAL A 235 -10.75 6.96 -18.44
CA VAL A 235 -9.85 7.45 -17.37
C VAL A 235 -9.31 6.31 -16.51
N ALA A 236 -10.15 5.33 -16.15
CA ALA A 236 -9.72 4.13 -15.42
C ALA A 236 -8.67 3.31 -16.20
N PHE A 237 -8.84 3.17 -17.52
CA PHE A 237 -7.85 2.54 -18.40
C PHE A 237 -6.52 3.32 -18.43
N LEU A 238 -6.58 4.66 -18.52
CA LEU A 238 -5.40 5.52 -18.47
C LEU A 238 -4.71 5.48 -17.09
N MET A 239 -5.46 5.36 -15.98
CA MET A 239 -4.91 5.15 -14.64
C MET A 239 -4.12 3.84 -14.54
N MET A 240 -4.65 2.73 -15.10
CA MET A 240 -3.96 1.44 -15.12
C MET A 240 -2.65 1.50 -15.93
N ILE A 241 -2.67 2.13 -17.12
CA ILE A 241 -1.46 2.35 -17.93
C ILE A 241 -0.44 3.24 -17.21
N SER A 242 -0.92 4.30 -16.57
CA SER A 242 -0.11 5.25 -15.79
C SER A 242 0.58 4.55 -14.61
N TYR A 243 -0.15 3.73 -13.83
CA TYR A 243 0.39 2.91 -12.75
C TYR A 243 1.47 1.94 -13.24
N TYR A 244 1.21 1.23 -14.35
CA TYR A 244 2.16 0.29 -14.95
C TYR A 244 3.46 0.96 -15.43
N LYS A 245 3.48 2.28 -15.64
CA LYS A 245 4.67 3.03 -16.07
C LYS A 245 5.35 3.80 -14.95
N LEU A 246 4.62 4.23 -13.94
CA LEU A 246 5.15 4.99 -12.81
C LEU A 246 5.59 4.09 -11.64
N LYS A 247 4.76 3.13 -11.22
CA LYS A 247 4.94 2.38 -9.96
C LYS A 247 5.48 0.97 -10.14
N VAL A 248 5.01 0.23 -11.15
CA VAL A 248 5.46 -1.14 -11.39
C VAL A 248 6.99 -1.27 -11.52
N PRO A 249 7.74 -0.37 -12.21
CA PRO A 249 9.20 -0.43 -12.23
C PRO A 249 9.86 -0.37 -10.85
N LEU A 250 9.30 0.42 -9.92
CA LEU A 250 9.79 0.52 -8.55
C LEU A 250 9.48 -0.74 -7.72
N VAL A 251 8.32 -1.37 -7.93
CA VAL A 251 7.95 -2.65 -7.30
C VAL A 251 8.89 -3.77 -7.76
N ILE A 252 9.12 -3.89 -9.08
CA ILE A 252 10.07 -4.86 -9.64
C ILE A 252 11.50 -4.59 -9.15
N PHE A 253 11.96 -3.33 -9.15
CA PHE A 253 13.27 -2.95 -8.61
C PHE A 253 13.44 -3.34 -7.14
N LYS A 254 12.42 -3.10 -6.29
CA LYS A 254 12.45 -3.52 -4.87
C LYS A 254 12.59 -5.04 -4.75
N ARG A 255 11.84 -5.82 -5.54
CA ARG A 255 11.84 -7.29 -5.46
C ARG A 255 13.12 -7.91 -6.04
N GLU A 256 13.64 -7.41 -7.16
CA GLU A 256 14.95 -7.84 -7.68
C GLU A 256 16.08 -7.47 -6.70
N LYS A 257 16.05 -6.27 -6.10
CA LYS A 257 17.01 -5.83 -5.07
C LYS A 257 17.02 -6.75 -3.85
N GLU A 258 15.85 -7.22 -3.41
CA GLU A 258 15.74 -8.19 -2.33
C GLU A 258 16.36 -9.53 -2.72
N ILE A 259 15.93 -10.12 -3.84
CA ILE A 259 16.40 -11.44 -4.30
C ILE A 259 17.91 -11.42 -4.57
N ALA A 260 18.42 -10.37 -5.23
CA ALA A 260 19.85 -10.20 -5.46
C ALA A 260 20.66 -10.17 -4.15
N ARG A 261 20.18 -9.48 -3.13
CA ARG A 261 20.86 -9.38 -1.82
C ARG A 261 20.83 -10.71 -1.06
N LYS A 262 19.69 -11.38 -0.97
CA LYS A 262 19.58 -12.68 -0.28
C LYS A 262 20.44 -13.76 -0.95
N LEU A 263 20.53 -13.74 -2.29
CA LEU A 263 21.42 -14.62 -3.05
C LEU A 263 22.91 -14.26 -2.87
N GLU A 264 23.28 -12.96 -2.85
CA GLU A 264 24.67 -12.50 -2.73
C GLU A 264 25.23 -12.62 -1.30
N PHE A 265 24.44 -12.30 -0.27
CA PHE A 265 24.92 -12.19 1.12
C PHE A 265 24.60 -13.43 1.96
N GLU A 266 23.34 -13.90 1.95
CA GLU A 266 22.86 -15.01 2.79
C GLU A 266 23.09 -16.40 2.17
N GLY A 267 23.36 -16.49 0.86
CA GLY A 267 23.40 -17.76 0.14
C GLY A 267 22.02 -18.41 -0.02
N ALA A 268 20.95 -17.61 0.07
CA ALA A 268 19.58 -18.08 -0.01
C ALA A 268 19.34 -18.84 -1.33
N TRP A 269 18.56 -19.93 -1.26
CA TRP A 269 18.23 -20.83 -2.38
C TRP A 269 19.39 -21.64 -2.96
N LEU A 270 20.64 -21.39 -2.55
CA LEU A 270 21.81 -22.25 -2.78
C LEU A 270 22.00 -23.24 -1.63
N ILE A 271 21.93 -22.74 -0.39
CA ILE A 271 21.95 -23.54 0.83
C ILE A 271 20.50 -23.83 1.22
N ASP A 272 20.12 -25.11 1.36
CA ASP A 272 18.74 -25.49 1.66
C ASP A 272 18.46 -25.36 3.17
N GLN A 273 18.10 -24.14 3.58
CA GLN A 273 17.73 -23.81 4.95
C GLN A 273 16.30 -24.26 5.27
N PRO A 274 16.03 -24.86 6.45
CA PRO A 274 14.67 -25.19 6.87
C PRO A 274 13.89 -23.90 7.16
N SER A 275 12.83 -23.62 6.40
CA SER A 275 11.99 -22.46 6.63
C SER A 275 11.01 -22.72 7.78
N GLU A 276 11.15 -21.99 8.89
CA GLU A 276 10.32 -22.12 10.10
C GLU A 276 8.87 -21.60 9.93
N THR A 277 8.46 -21.19 8.73
CA THR A 277 7.14 -20.61 8.48
C THR A 277 6.03 -21.67 8.52
N ASN A 278 4.96 -21.37 9.27
CA ASN A 278 3.82 -22.24 9.58
C ASN A 278 3.00 -22.81 8.38
N SER A 279 3.42 -22.59 7.14
CA SER A 279 2.76 -23.14 5.94
C SER A 279 3.80 -23.59 4.90
N TRP A 280 4.13 -24.88 4.94
CA TRP A 280 5.14 -25.49 4.08
C TRP A 280 4.86 -25.29 2.58
N ILE A 281 3.58 -25.29 2.19
CA ILE A 281 3.13 -25.12 0.79
C ILE A 281 3.49 -23.72 0.27
N LEU A 282 3.24 -22.67 1.06
CA LEU A 282 3.51 -21.28 0.65
C LEU A 282 5.02 -21.02 0.59
N SER A 283 5.79 -21.56 1.55
CA SER A 283 7.25 -21.49 1.53
C SER A 283 7.84 -22.17 0.29
N TYR A 284 7.40 -23.42 0.02
CA TYR A 284 7.81 -24.17 -1.17
C TYR A 284 7.49 -23.42 -2.47
N LEU A 285 6.26 -22.91 -2.62
CA LEU A 285 5.85 -22.18 -3.81
C LEU A 285 6.67 -20.89 -4.00
N SER A 286 6.95 -20.14 -2.93
CA SER A 286 7.82 -18.96 -3.01
C SER A 286 9.26 -19.32 -3.38
N ARG A 287 9.80 -20.44 -2.88
CA ARG A 287 11.15 -20.92 -3.21
C ARG A 287 11.29 -21.21 -4.70
N GLU A 288 10.36 -21.98 -5.27
CA GLU A 288 10.40 -22.29 -6.70
C GLU A 288 10.10 -21.07 -7.59
N TRP A 289 9.27 -20.13 -7.12
CA TRP A 289 9.05 -18.84 -7.81
C TRP A 289 10.30 -17.94 -7.84
N HIS A 290 11.15 -17.98 -6.80
CA HIS A 290 12.44 -17.29 -6.80
C HIS A 290 13.48 -17.99 -7.68
N LYS A 291 13.56 -19.33 -7.66
CA LYS A 291 14.42 -20.10 -8.58
C LYS A 291 14.08 -19.86 -10.05
N LEU A 292 12.79 -19.65 -10.39
CA LEU A 292 12.35 -19.33 -11.76
C LEU A 292 13.00 -18.04 -12.30
N VAL A 293 13.17 -17.01 -11.48
CA VAL A 293 13.82 -15.75 -11.91
C VAL A 293 15.34 -15.82 -11.82
N ILE A 294 15.91 -16.49 -10.82
CA ILE A 294 17.38 -16.66 -10.70
C ILE A 294 17.95 -17.41 -11.91
N SER A 295 17.23 -18.43 -12.39
CA SER A 295 17.56 -19.21 -13.59
C SER A 295 17.09 -18.61 -14.93
N SER A 296 16.52 -17.39 -14.92
CA SER A 296 16.20 -16.62 -16.13
C SER A 296 17.47 -15.93 -16.67
N GLN A 297 17.59 -15.76 -17.99
CA GLN A 297 18.75 -15.07 -18.58
C GLN A 297 18.68 -13.55 -18.36
N SER A 298 17.49 -12.96 -18.35
CA SER A 298 17.31 -11.51 -18.17
C SER A 298 17.55 -10.99 -16.74
N PHE A 299 17.57 -11.85 -15.73
CA PHE A 299 17.76 -11.42 -14.34
C PHE A 299 19.23 -11.02 -14.05
N PRO A 300 19.51 -9.83 -13.47
CA PRO A 300 18.57 -8.75 -13.11
C PRO A 300 18.35 -7.72 -14.24
N ASP A 301 17.10 -7.36 -14.53
CA ASP A 301 16.71 -6.47 -15.62
C ASP A 301 16.47 -5.02 -15.15
N SER A 302 15.81 -4.83 -14.00
CA SER A 302 15.49 -3.51 -13.44
C SER A 302 16.47 -3.06 -12.32
N TYR A 303 17.06 -3.99 -11.55
CA TYR A 303 18.07 -3.68 -10.53
C TYR A 303 19.40 -3.21 -11.15
N TRP A 304 20.12 -2.34 -10.43
CA TRP A 304 21.26 -1.59 -10.97
C TRP A 304 22.53 -2.45 -11.16
N ASP A 305 22.82 -3.35 -10.23
CA ASP A 305 24.00 -4.22 -10.33
C ASP A 305 23.70 -5.39 -11.27
N LYS A 306 24.29 -5.34 -12.48
CA LYS A 306 24.17 -6.38 -13.51
C LYS A 306 25.12 -7.56 -13.30
N PHE A 307 26.05 -7.46 -12.35
CA PHE A 307 27.12 -8.45 -12.15
C PHE A 307 26.86 -9.39 -10.98
N VAL A 308 25.73 -9.25 -10.26
CA VAL A 308 25.31 -10.10 -9.13
C VAL A 308 25.56 -11.58 -9.37
N LYS A 309 25.13 -12.15 -10.52
CA LYS A 309 25.35 -13.59 -10.82
C LYS A 309 26.83 -13.98 -10.87
N LYS A 310 27.69 -13.08 -11.35
CA LYS A 310 29.15 -13.29 -11.43
C LYS A 310 29.79 -13.12 -10.06
N LYS A 311 29.31 -12.18 -9.24
CA LYS A 311 29.71 -12.04 -7.83
C LYS A 311 29.34 -13.28 -7.00
N VAL A 312 28.09 -13.75 -7.10
CA VAL A 312 27.59 -14.97 -6.46
C VAL A 312 28.46 -16.17 -6.87
N ARG A 313 28.70 -16.37 -8.17
CA ARG A 313 29.58 -17.45 -8.66
C ARG A 313 30.99 -17.37 -8.08
N ASN A 314 31.56 -16.18 -7.95
CA ASN A 314 32.91 -15.97 -7.43
C ASN A 314 32.99 -16.02 -5.88
N LYS A 315 31.87 -15.85 -5.18
CA LYS A 315 31.81 -15.91 -3.70
C LYS A 315 31.57 -17.33 -3.18
N TYR A 316 30.80 -18.14 -3.92
CA TYR A 316 30.42 -19.50 -3.53
C TYR A 316 31.14 -20.59 -4.36
N SER A 317 32.17 -20.22 -5.14
CA SER A 317 33.02 -21.13 -5.93
C SER A 317 33.69 -22.24 -5.12
N ASP A 318 33.93 -21.97 -3.85
CA ASP A 318 34.69 -22.83 -2.94
C ASP A 318 33.78 -23.83 -2.21
N GLN A 319 32.46 -23.68 -2.36
CA GLN A 319 31.42 -24.50 -1.74
C GLN A 319 30.61 -25.34 -2.75
N PHE A 320 30.52 -24.90 -4.02
CA PHE A 320 29.70 -25.52 -5.05
C PHE A 320 30.46 -25.64 -6.38
N ASP A 321 30.23 -26.73 -7.12
CA ASP A 321 30.85 -26.95 -8.42
C ASP A 321 30.49 -25.83 -9.42
N TYR A 322 31.52 -25.27 -10.07
CA TYR A 322 31.39 -24.12 -11.00
C TYR A 322 30.33 -24.32 -12.09
N ASP A 323 30.22 -25.56 -12.59
CA ASP A 323 29.34 -25.94 -13.69
C ASP A 323 27.88 -26.12 -13.22
N GLU A 324 27.67 -26.55 -11.97
CA GLU A 324 26.35 -26.62 -11.33
C GLU A 324 25.85 -25.23 -10.95
N LEU A 325 26.68 -24.43 -10.29
CA LEU A 325 26.35 -23.05 -9.89
C LEU A 325 26.06 -22.17 -11.11
N SER A 326 26.82 -22.32 -12.20
CA SER A 326 26.54 -21.62 -13.46
C SER A 326 25.21 -22.06 -14.10
N ARG A 327 24.86 -23.36 -14.02
CA ARG A 327 23.59 -23.92 -14.51
C ARG A 327 22.39 -23.44 -13.69
N PHE A 328 22.52 -23.39 -12.36
CA PHE A 328 21.48 -22.87 -11.44
C PHE A 328 21.18 -21.40 -11.72
N LEU A 329 22.22 -20.58 -11.87
CA LEU A 329 22.13 -19.16 -12.19
C LEU A 329 21.74 -18.87 -13.66
N GLY A 330 21.47 -19.91 -14.46
CA GLY A 330 21.07 -19.77 -15.88
C GLY A 330 22.11 -19.12 -16.78
N MET A 331 23.39 -19.16 -16.41
CA MET A 331 24.49 -18.61 -17.22
C MET A 331 24.93 -19.61 -18.28
N GLU A 332 25.22 -19.12 -19.49
CA GLU A 332 25.72 -19.96 -20.57
C GLU A 332 27.21 -20.29 -20.38
N LYS A 333 27.64 -21.48 -20.85
CA LYS A 333 29.03 -21.96 -20.71
C LYS A 333 30.08 -21.08 -21.41
N ASN A 334 29.64 -20.14 -22.25
CA ASN A 334 30.48 -19.21 -22.99
C ASN A 334 30.60 -17.83 -22.32
N ASP A 335 29.94 -17.59 -21.17
CA ASP A 335 29.98 -16.30 -20.44
C ASP A 335 31.28 -16.13 -19.61
N THR A 336 32.39 -16.36 -20.31
CA THR A 336 33.79 -16.27 -19.88
C THR A 336 34.23 -14.80 -19.91
N PRO A 337 35.06 -14.31 -18.96
CA PRO A 337 35.54 -12.93 -18.98
C PRO A 337 36.24 -12.58 -20.30
N GLY A 338 35.78 -11.49 -20.94
CA GLY A 338 36.45 -10.85 -22.08
C GLY A 338 35.78 -10.98 -23.45
N LYS A 339 34.82 -11.89 -23.67
CA LYS A 339 34.23 -12.10 -25.01
C LYS A 339 32.86 -11.46 -25.21
N PHE A 340 32.82 -10.13 -25.35
CA PHE A 340 31.59 -9.40 -25.70
C PHE A 340 31.30 -9.50 -27.22
N GLU A 341 30.70 -10.61 -27.65
CA GLU A 341 30.19 -10.73 -29.02
C GLU A 341 28.93 -9.87 -29.20
N ILE A 342 29.04 -8.81 -30.00
CA ILE A 342 27.90 -8.00 -30.43
C ILE A 342 27.07 -8.83 -31.40
N VAL A 343 26.14 -9.61 -30.87
CA VAL A 343 25.10 -10.27 -31.66
C VAL A 343 24.26 -9.17 -32.31
N LYS A 344 24.54 -8.87 -33.58
CA LYS A 344 23.74 -7.95 -34.39
C LYS A 344 22.28 -8.40 -34.33
N PRO A 345 21.32 -7.52 -33.99
CA PRO A 345 19.92 -7.90 -33.88
C PRO A 345 19.41 -8.32 -35.27
N VAL A 346 19.30 -9.63 -35.49
CA VAL A 346 18.72 -10.17 -36.73
C VAL A 346 17.31 -9.63 -36.88
N GLU A 347 17.00 -9.04 -38.03
CA GLU A 347 15.68 -8.47 -38.34
C GLU A 347 14.62 -9.57 -38.51
N THR A 348 14.25 -10.18 -37.39
CA THR A 348 13.12 -11.08 -37.32
C THR A 348 11.83 -10.28 -37.19
N GLY A 349 10.79 -10.73 -37.90
CA GLY A 349 9.44 -10.18 -37.79
C GLY A 349 8.86 -10.36 -36.39
N LEU A 350 7.65 -9.84 -36.17
CA LEU A 350 6.99 -9.77 -34.85
C LEU A 350 7.08 -11.09 -34.04
N TRP A 351 6.86 -12.23 -34.69
CA TRP A 351 6.95 -13.58 -34.11
C TRP A 351 8.35 -13.96 -33.59
N GLY A 352 9.42 -13.55 -34.29
CA GLY A 352 10.79 -13.78 -33.83
C GLY A 352 11.13 -12.93 -32.61
N LYS A 353 10.70 -11.67 -32.60
CA LYS A 353 10.83 -10.77 -31.43
C LYS A 353 10.05 -11.27 -30.21
N ILE A 354 8.92 -11.95 -30.40
CA ILE A 354 8.19 -12.63 -29.31
C ILE A 354 8.98 -13.85 -28.82
N LYS A 355 9.56 -14.66 -29.73
CA LYS A 355 10.35 -15.85 -29.37
C LYS A 355 11.70 -15.52 -28.71
N SER A 356 12.25 -14.33 -28.92
CA SER A 356 13.49 -13.87 -28.27
C SER A 356 13.29 -13.26 -26.87
N VAL A 357 12.07 -13.25 -26.33
CA VAL A 357 11.80 -12.76 -24.97
C VAL A 357 11.95 -13.89 -23.95
N ASP A 358 12.65 -13.63 -22.85
CA ASP A 358 12.76 -14.56 -21.72
C ASP A 358 11.40 -14.74 -21.02
N MET A 359 10.69 -15.80 -21.41
CA MET A 359 9.37 -16.13 -20.87
C MET A 359 9.42 -16.48 -19.37
N ARG A 360 10.56 -16.94 -18.80
CA ARG A 360 10.68 -17.18 -17.36
C ARG A 360 10.63 -15.85 -16.62
N TYR A 361 11.42 -14.88 -17.08
CA TYR A 361 11.42 -13.52 -16.53
C TYR A 361 10.05 -12.85 -16.66
N GLN A 362 9.40 -12.94 -17.83
CA GLN A 362 8.08 -12.33 -18.00
C GLN A 362 7.00 -12.98 -17.12
N VAL A 363 6.96 -14.32 -17.01
CA VAL A 363 6.00 -15.01 -16.13
C VAL A 363 6.22 -14.62 -14.67
N TRP A 364 7.48 -14.58 -14.21
CA TRP A 364 7.82 -14.07 -12.88
C TRP A 364 7.35 -12.63 -12.67
N LYS A 365 7.66 -11.74 -13.62
CA LYS A 365 7.31 -10.31 -13.59
C LYS A 365 5.81 -10.07 -13.52
N TRP A 366 5.02 -10.80 -14.33
CA TRP A 366 3.55 -10.77 -14.26
C TRP A 366 3.03 -11.24 -12.91
N GLY A 367 3.57 -12.32 -12.34
CA GLY A 367 3.18 -12.76 -11.00
C GLY A 367 3.48 -11.71 -9.94
N VAL A 368 4.66 -11.08 -9.95
CA VAL A 368 4.98 -9.99 -9.00
C VAL A 368 4.00 -8.82 -9.13
N ILE A 369 3.62 -8.45 -10.37
CA ILE A 369 2.60 -7.42 -10.63
C ILE A 369 1.22 -7.82 -10.09
N PHE A 370 0.79 -9.07 -10.30
CA PHE A 370 -0.50 -9.55 -9.79
C PHE A 370 -0.50 -9.84 -8.28
N THR A 371 0.66 -9.91 -7.61
CA THR A 371 0.75 -9.93 -6.13
C THR A 371 0.79 -8.54 -5.49
N ASP A 372 0.92 -7.47 -6.27
CA ASP A 372 0.91 -6.09 -5.74
C ASP A 372 -0.54 -5.65 -5.47
N ASN A 373 -0.91 -5.54 -4.19
CA ASN A 373 -2.24 -5.10 -3.74
C ASN A 373 -2.66 -3.76 -4.38
N SER A 374 -1.71 -2.85 -4.59
CA SER A 374 -1.98 -1.53 -5.18
C SER A 374 -2.22 -1.60 -6.69
N PHE A 375 -1.57 -2.52 -7.42
CA PHE A 375 -1.93 -2.84 -8.81
C PHE A 375 -3.29 -3.52 -8.90
N LEU A 376 -3.55 -4.54 -8.05
CA LEU A 376 -4.83 -5.25 -8.01
C LEU A 376 -6.00 -4.29 -7.78
N TYR A 377 -5.86 -3.31 -6.89
CA TYR A 377 -6.89 -2.29 -6.67
C TYR A 377 -7.21 -1.51 -7.96
N VAL A 378 -6.20 -1.00 -8.67
CA VAL A 378 -6.40 -0.26 -9.93
C VAL A 378 -6.92 -1.16 -11.05
N PHE A 379 -6.52 -2.43 -11.07
CA PHE A 379 -7.04 -3.43 -12.02
C PHE A 379 -8.53 -3.71 -11.78
N PHE A 380 -8.95 -4.01 -10.55
CA PHE A 380 -10.37 -4.23 -10.25
C PHE A 380 -11.21 -2.96 -10.42
N TYR A 381 -10.68 -1.77 -10.11
CA TYR A 381 -11.33 -0.48 -10.41
C TYR A 381 -11.67 -0.36 -11.91
N PHE A 382 -10.73 -0.70 -12.79
CA PHE A 382 -10.95 -0.75 -14.23
C PHE A 382 -11.96 -1.82 -14.65
N ILE A 383 -11.88 -3.04 -14.11
CA ILE A 383 -12.84 -4.11 -14.40
C ILE A 383 -14.27 -3.71 -14.01
N PHE A 384 -14.49 -3.19 -12.80
CA PHE A 384 -15.79 -2.67 -12.38
C PHE A 384 -16.25 -1.49 -13.25
N SER A 385 -15.33 -0.65 -13.72
CA SER A 385 -15.68 0.45 -14.62
C SER A 385 -16.15 -0.05 -15.98
N VAL A 386 -15.52 -1.09 -16.54
CA VAL A 386 -15.97 -1.74 -17.78
C VAL A 386 -17.37 -2.34 -17.57
N ILE A 387 -17.57 -3.08 -16.47
CA ILE A 387 -18.87 -3.66 -16.09
C ILE A 387 -19.94 -2.57 -15.94
N GLY A 388 -19.59 -1.40 -15.40
CA GLY A 388 -20.50 -0.25 -15.24
C GLY A 388 -21.08 0.32 -16.54
N ASN A 389 -20.51 0.02 -17.71
CA ASN A 389 -21.13 0.40 -19.00
C ASN A 389 -22.29 -0.53 -19.41
N PHE A 390 -22.45 -1.68 -18.75
CA PHE A 390 -23.57 -2.61 -18.96
C PHE A 390 -24.69 -2.43 -17.93
N SER A 391 -24.40 -1.81 -16.78
CA SER A 391 -25.40 -1.35 -15.80
C SER A 391 -24.79 -0.26 -14.93
N PHE A 392 -25.35 0.95 -14.97
CA PHE A 392 -24.68 2.11 -14.38
C PHE A 392 -24.62 2.04 -12.85
N PHE A 393 -25.52 1.29 -12.20
CA PHE A 393 -25.52 1.09 -10.74
C PHE A 393 -24.20 0.57 -10.17
N VAL A 394 -23.39 -0.13 -10.96
CA VAL A 394 -22.06 -0.61 -10.55
C VAL A 394 -21.10 0.55 -10.24
N PHE A 395 -21.31 1.74 -10.83
CA PHE A 395 -20.54 2.95 -10.49
C PHE A 395 -20.75 3.46 -9.05
N ALA A 396 -21.73 2.94 -8.31
CA ALA A 396 -21.83 3.18 -6.87
C ALA A 396 -20.64 2.59 -6.09
N ILE A 397 -20.01 1.52 -6.59
CA ILE A 397 -18.83 0.90 -5.96
C ILE A 397 -17.61 1.82 -6.08
N HIS A 398 -17.43 2.53 -7.22
CA HIS A 398 -16.32 3.48 -7.41
C HIS A 398 -16.35 4.67 -6.45
N LEU A 399 -17.52 4.99 -5.90
CA LEU A 399 -17.69 6.05 -4.89
C LEU A 399 -16.88 5.73 -3.60
N LEU A 400 -16.64 4.45 -3.30
CA LEU A 400 -15.84 4.01 -2.15
C LEU A 400 -14.35 4.41 -2.24
N ASP A 401 -13.83 4.76 -3.42
CA ASP A 401 -12.46 5.28 -3.59
C ASP A 401 -12.23 6.60 -2.83
N VAL A 402 -13.30 7.32 -2.45
CA VAL A 402 -13.18 8.52 -1.59
C VAL A 402 -12.60 8.17 -0.21
N ALA A 403 -12.99 7.02 0.36
CA ALA A 403 -12.55 6.59 1.69
C ALA A 403 -11.08 6.13 1.69
N ILE A 404 -10.59 5.63 0.55
CA ILE A 404 -9.21 5.18 0.38
C ILE A 404 -8.30 6.35 -0.05
N SER A 405 -8.80 7.28 -0.86
CA SER A 405 -8.01 8.39 -1.41
C SER A 405 -7.80 9.57 -0.44
N VAL A 406 -8.69 9.77 0.54
CA VAL A 406 -8.52 10.81 1.57
C VAL A 406 -7.73 10.24 2.76
N LYS A 407 -6.53 10.77 3.05
CA LYS A 407 -5.63 10.26 4.11
C LYS A 407 -6.34 10.05 5.46
N ALA A 408 -7.19 10.98 5.89
CA ALA A 408 -7.94 10.86 7.15
C ALA A 408 -8.93 9.69 7.16
N LEU A 409 -9.66 9.46 6.05
CA LEU A 409 -10.59 8.33 5.92
C LEU A 409 -9.84 7.00 5.78
N SER A 410 -8.67 7.01 5.12
CA SER A 410 -7.78 5.86 5.01
C SER A 410 -7.25 5.42 6.39
N THR A 411 -6.92 6.37 7.28
CA THR A 411 -6.58 6.06 8.68
C THR A 411 -7.74 5.43 9.44
N ILE A 412 -8.98 5.88 9.22
CA ILE A 412 -10.19 5.28 9.82
C ILE A 412 -10.41 3.84 9.33
N LEU A 413 -10.16 3.56 8.04
CA LEU A 413 -10.21 2.19 7.53
C LEU A 413 -9.04 1.32 8.04
N LYS A 414 -7.88 1.93 8.31
CA LYS A 414 -6.71 1.24 8.86
C LYS A 414 -6.91 0.82 10.33
N SER A 415 -7.58 1.61 11.19
CA SER A 415 -7.82 1.18 12.58
C SER A 415 -8.70 -0.06 12.65
N ILE A 416 -9.82 -0.09 11.92
CA ILE A 416 -10.74 -1.23 11.85
C ILE A 416 -10.03 -2.51 11.35
N THR A 417 -9.03 -2.37 10.47
CA THR A 417 -8.27 -3.50 9.92
C THR A 417 -7.02 -3.89 10.74
N HIS A 418 -6.49 -2.99 11.58
CA HIS A 418 -5.32 -3.23 12.45
C HIS A 418 -5.52 -4.45 13.35
N ASN A 419 -6.60 -4.44 14.16
CA ASN A 419 -6.94 -5.54 15.07
C ASN A 419 -7.89 -6.57 14.40
N GLY A 420 -7.91 -6.61 13.06
CA GLY A 420 -8.88 -7.37 12.26
C GLY A 420 -8.95 -8.88 12.55
N ARG A 421 -7.83 -9.51 12.94
CA ARG A 421 -7.82 -10.92 13.37
C ARG A 421 -8.62 -11.15 14.66
N GLN A 422 -8.55 -10.22 15.61
CA GLN A 422 -9.31 -10.29 16.86
C GLN A 422 -10.80 -10.00 16.60
N LEU A 423 -11.10 -9.02 15.74
CA LEU A 423 -12.46 -8.69 15.32
C LEU A 423 -13.17 -9.89 14.66
N VAL A 424 -12.52 -10.56 13.70
CA VAL A 424 -13.06 -11.77 13.05
C VAL A 424 -13.24 -12.92 14.05
N LEU A 425 -12.31 -13.12 14.99
CA LEU A 425 -12.44 -14.15 16.03
C LEU A 425 -13.61 -13.85 16.99
N THR A 426 -13.85 -12.58 17.30
CA THR A 426 -14.96 -12.15 18.16
C THR A 426 -16.32 -12.30 17.46
N ILE A 427 -16.40 -11.99 16.16
CA ILE A 427 -17.59 -12.24 15.34
C ILE A 427 -17.87 -13.75 15.21
N LEU A 428 -16.83 -14.58 15.06
CA LEU A 428 -16.97 -16.04 15.07
C LEU A 428 -17.46 -16.56 16.42
N LEU A 429 -16.93 -16.05 17.54
CA LEU A 429 -17.41 -16.37 18.89
C LEU A 429 -18.90 -16.00 19.05
N MET A 430 -19.30 -14.81 18.60
CA MET A 430 -20.71 -14.38 18.62
C MET A 430 -21.59 -15.34 17.81
N ALA A 431 -21.20 -15.71 16.59
CA ALA A 431 -21.94 -16.68 15.77
C ALA A 431 -22.09 -18.04 16.46
N VAL A 432 -21.05 -18.52 17.16
CA VAL A 432 -21.09 -19.77 17.94
C VAL A 432 -22.05 -19.66 19.14
N VAL A 433 -22.02 -18.57 19.91
CA VAL A 433 -22.95 -18.39 21.04
C VAL A 433 -24.39 -18.27 20.55
N VAL A 434 -24.65 -17.50 19.48
CA VAL A 434 -25.98 -17.40 18.84
C VAL A 434 -26.47 -18.75 18.31
N TYR A 435 -25.57 -19.59 17.77
CA TYR A 435 -25.91 -20.96 17.39
C TYR A 435 -26.34 -21.82 18.59
N LEU A 436 -25.67 -21.71 19.75
CA LEU A 436 -26.07 -22.42 20.97
C LEU A 436 -27.48 -21.99 21.45
N TYR A 437 -27.78 -20.69 21.48
CA TYR A 437 -29.14 -20.20 21.75
C TYR A 437 -30.15 -20.72 20.72
N THR A 438 -29.78 -20.79 19.43
CA THR A 438 -30.63 -21.36 18.37
C THR A 438 -30.95 -22.84 18.62
N VAL A 439 -29.96 -23.66 19.01
CA VAL A 439 -30.17 -25.09 19.31
C VAL A 439 -31.15 -25.25 20.48
N ILE A 440 -31.02 -24.43 21.52
CA ILE A 440 -31.94 -24.43 22.67
C ILE A 440 -33.36 -24.00 22.22
N ALA A 441 -33.47 -22.91 21.44
CA ALA A 441 -34.74 -22.43 20.91
C ALA A 441 -35.47 -23.48 20.05
N PHE A 442 -34.75 -24.12 19.12
CA PHE A 442 -35.31 -25.11 18.20
C PHE A 442 -35.83 -26.35 18.91
N ASN A 443 -35.19 -26.77 20.01
CA ASN A 443 -35.61 -27.97 20.77
C ASN A 443 -36.71 -27.68 21.81
N PHE A 444 -36.67 -26.53 22.50
CA PHE A 444 -37.54 -26.27 23.66
C PHE A 444 -38.59 -25.17 23.44
N PHE A 445 -38.31 -24.17 22.58
CA PHE A 445 -39.13 -22.97 22.46
C PHE A 445 -39.78 -22.78 21.07
N ARG A 446 -39.64 -23.74 20.15
CA ARG A 446 -40.12 -23.63 18.74
C ARG A 446 -41.56 -23.10 18.59
N LYS A 447 -42.48 -23.41 19.51
CA LYS A 447 -43.87 -22.90 19.54
C LYS A 447 -43.91 -21.36 19.45
N PHE A 448 -43.01 -20.66 20.15
CA PHE A 448 -42.96 -19.21 20.27
C PHE A 448 -42.26 -18.50 19.09
N TYR A 449 -41.81 -19.24 18.07
CA TYR A 449 -41.15 -18.70 16.88
C TYR A 449 -42.07 -18.82 15.66
N THR A 450 -43.36 -18.61 15.89
CA THR A 450 -44.38 -18.56 14.86
C THR A 450 -45.20 -17.31 15.11
N LYS A 451 -45.32 -16.44 14.10
CA LYS A 451 -46.23 -15.30 14.12
C LYS A 451 -47.50 -15.66 13.35
N GLU A 452 -48.64 -15.14 13.81
CA GLU A 452 -49.93 -15.24 13.11
C GLU A 452 -50.38 -13.83 12.71
N GLU A 453 -49.86 -13.34 11.57
CA GLU A 453 -50.24 -12.07 10.95
C GLU A 453 -51.06 -12.35 9.69
N ASP A 454 -52.29 -11.80 9.62
CA ASP A 454 -53.18 -11.75 8.45
C ASP A 454 -53.21 -12.99 7.52
N GLU A 455 -53.74 -14.09 8.06
CA GLU A 455 -54.04 -15.37 7.39
C GLU A 455 -52.85 -16.25 6.94
N GLU A 456 -51.61 -15.75 6.90
CA GLU A 456 -50.40 -16.58 6.71
C GLU A 456 -49.59 -16.78 8.01
N LYS A 457 -49.01 -17.98 8.17
CA LYS A 457 -48.39 -18.42 9.43
C LYS A 457 -46.87 -18.55 9.30
N GLU A 458 -46.15 -17.49 9.68
CA GLU A 458 -44.70 -17.43 9.57
C GLU A 458 -43.98 -18.27 10.65
N GLU A 459 -43.74 -19.55 10.37
CA GLU A 459 -42.91 -20.44 11.21
C GLU A 459 -41.39 -20.13 11.09
N ASN A 460 -40.97 -19.00 11.67
CA ASN A 460 -39.58 -18.52 11.70
C ASN A 460 -38.55 -19.54 12.28
N CYS A 461 -38.99 -20.57 13.02
CA CYS A 461 -38.14 -21.67 13.50
C CYS A 461 -38.59 -23.07 13.01
N LYS A 462 -39.09 -23.18 11.77
CA LYS A 462 -39.47 -24.47 11.14
C LYS A 462 -38.28 -25.40 10.91
N ASP A 463 -37.22 -24.85 10.30
CA ASP A 463 -35.96 -25.53 9.99
C ASP A 463 -34.81 -24.92 10.80
N MET A 464 -33.82 -25.73 11.18
CA MET A 464 -32.68 -25.28 11.98
C MET A 464 -31.90 -24.12 11.34
N LEU A 465 -31.76 -24.12 10.01
CA LEU A 465 -31.09 -23.03 9.28
C LEU A 465 -31.92 -21.73 9.27
N THR A 466 -33.24 -21.84 9.14
CA THR A 466 -34.15 -20.68 9.21
C THR A 466 -34.15 -20.08 10.62
N CYS A 467 -34.23 -20.94 11.64
CA CYS A 467 -34.15 -20.54 13.04
C CYS A 467 -32.80 -19.85 13.36
N PHE A 468 -31.68 -20.34 12.81
CA PHE A 468 -30.37 -19.70 12.96
C PHE A 468 -30.31 -18.34 12.26
N LYS A 469 -30.80 -18.24 11.02
CA LYS A 469 -30.91 -16.95 10.30
C LYS A 469 -31.71 -15.92 11.09
N PHE A 470 -32.85 -16.32 11.67
CA PHE A 470 -33.71 -15.46 12.49
C PHE A 470 -32.98 -14.92 13.73
N HIS A 471 -32.29 -15.78 14.50
CA HIS A 471 -31.50 -15.33 15.65
C HIS A 471 -30.31 -14.45 15.25
N MET A 472 -29.66 -14.75 14.12
CA MET A 472 -28.49 -14.01 13.63
C MET A 472 -28.86 -12.63 13.04
N TYR A 473 -30.02 -12.51 12.39
CA TYR A 473 -30.49 -11.27 11.77
C TYR A 473 -31.35 -10.42 12.70
N SER A 474 -32.48 -10.94 13.17
CA SER A 474 -33.40 -10.20 14.05
C SER A 474 -32.85 -10.13 15.46
N GLY A 475 -32.40 -11.27 16.02
CA GLY A 475 -31.96 -11.36 17.41
C GLY A 475 -30.77 -10.45 17.75
N ILE A 476 -29.77 -10.31 16.88
CA ILE A 476 -28.61 -9.43 17.11
C ILE A 476 -28.95 -7.95 16.82
N ARG A 477 -29.94 -7.67 15.96
CA ARG A 477 -30.31 -6.30 15.56
C ARG A 477 -31.39 -5.66 16.45
N ALA A 478 -32.21 -6.46 17.13
CA ALA A 478 -33.18 -6.00 18.10
C ALA A 478 -32.48 -5.41 19.35
N GLY A 479 -32.96 -4.26 19.82
CA GLY A 479 -32.28 -3.46 20.87
C GLY A 479 -32.27 -4.13 22.25
N GLY A 480 -33.36 -4.81 22.60
CA GLY A 480 -33.50 -5.69 23.77
C GLY A 480 -33.13 -7.15 23.48
N GLY A 481 -32.55 -7.45 22.31
CA GLY A 481 -32.26 -8.80 21.87
C GLY A 481 -33.51 -9.56 21.39
N ILE A 482 -33.43 -10.88 21.31
CA ILE A 482 -34.44 -11.73 20.65
C ILE A 482 -35.87 -11.53 21.19
N GLY A 483 -36.03 -11.21 22.48
CA GLY A 483 -37.33 -11.05 23.13
C GLY A 483 -38.21 -9.92 22.59
N ASP A 484 -37.63 -8.89 21.96
CA ASP A 484 -38.39 -7.79 21.34
C ASP A 484 -39.18 -8.25 20.09
N GLU A 485 -38.71 -9.29 19.41
CA GLU A 485 -39.24 -9.79 18.13
C GLU A 485 -40.32 -10.89 18.32
N LEU A 486 -40.48 -11.37 19.55
CA LEU A 486 -41.24 -12.57 19.90
C LEU A 486 -42.55 -12.23 20.62
N GLU A 487 -43.52 -13.15 20.54
CA GLU A 487 -44.77 -13.03 21.29
C GLU A 487 -44.52 -13.14 22.81
N SER A 488 -45.34 -12.42 23.59
CA SER A 488 -45.19 -12.37 25.05
C SER A 488 -45.34 -13.76 25.69
N PRO A 489 -44.47 -14.16 26.64
CA PRO A 489 -44.42 -15.54 27.17
C PRO A 489 -45.57 -15.90 28.12
N ASN A 490 -46.49 -14.98 28.38
CA ASN A 490 -47.49 -15.03 29.44
C ASN A 490 -48.49 -16.20 29.25
N GLY A 491 -48.57 -17.09 30.24
CA GLY A 491 -49.62 -18.12 30.33
C GLY A 491 -49.25 -19.51 29.77
N ASP A 492 -48.05 -19.70 29.23
CA ASP A 492 -47.53 -21.03 28.87
C ASP A 492 -46.72 -21.66 30.02
N ALA A 493 -46.71 -22.99 30.11
CA ALA A 493 -45.98 -23.74 31.15
C ALA A 493 -44.44 -23.58 31.13
N LEU A 494 -43.89 -22.86 30.13
CA LEU A 494 -42.46 -22.57 29.96
C LEU A 494 -42.11 -21.08 30.17
N GLU A 495 -43.07 -20.24 30.57
CA GLU A 495 -42.93 -18.78 30.75
C GLU A 495 -41.63 -18.37 31.47
N LEU A 496 -41.35 -18.95 32.64
CA LEU A 496 -40.15 -18.63 33.43
C LEU A 496 -38.84 -19.03 32.71
N TYR A 497 -38.83 -20.16 32.00
CA TYR A 497 -37.66 -20.59 31.23
C TYR A 497 -37.43 -19.69 30.01
N ARG A 498 -38.51 -19.18 29.40
CA ARG A 498 -38.46 -18.24 28.28
C ARG A 498 -37.91 -16.89 28.72
N ILE A 499 -38.42 -16.32 29.81
CA ILE A 499 -37.91 -15.07 30.40
C ILE A 499 -36.41 -15.17 30.73
N VAL A 500 -35.95 -16.29 31.29
CA VAL A 500 -34.53 -16.52 31.55
C VAL A 500 -33.71 -16.63 30.25
N PHE A 501 -34.23 -17.31 29.22
CA PHE A 501 -33.58 -17.41 27.90
C PHE A 501 -33.43 -16.03 27.23
N ASP A 502 -34.49 -15.21 27.21
CA ASP A 502 -34.46 -13.91 26.53
C ASP A 502 -33.56 -12.90 27.27
N ILE A 503 -33.60 -12.86 28.62
CA ILE A 503 -32.70 -12.02 29.44
C ILE A 503 -31.24 -12.44 29.30
N THR A 504 -30.93 -13.75 29.28
CA THR A 504 -29.55 -14.21 29.11
C THR A 504 -29.04 -13.97 27.69
N PHE A 505 -29.88 -14.13 26.66
CA PHE A 505 -29.55 -13.75 25.29
C PHE A 505 -29.19 -12.26 25.20
N PHE A 506 -30.03 -11.37 25.76
CA PHE A 506 -29.76 -9.92 25.79
C PHE A 506 -28.43 -9.59 26.49
N PHE A 507 -28.21 -10.14 27.69
CA PHE A 507 -27.01 -9.86 28.46
C PHE A 507 -25.73 -10.35 27.78
N PHE A 508 -25.70 -11.57 27.26
CA PHE A 508 -24.48 -12.13 26.66
C PHE A 508 -24.23 -11.62 25.22
N ILE A 509 -25.25 -11.53 24.37
CA ILE A 509 -25.06 -11.10 22.97
C ILE A 509 -24.99 -9.58 22.85
N ILE A 510 -25.98 -8.86 23.40
CA ILE A 510 -26.13 -7.42 23.19
C ILE A 510 -25.26 -6.62 24.17
N VAL A 511 -25.35 -6.89 25.47
CA VAL A 511 -24.63 -6.09 26.48
C VAL A 511 -23.13 -6.41 26.53
N ILE A 512 -22.74 -7.68 26.37
CA ILE A 512 -21.32 -8.10 26.42
C ILE A 512 -20.68 -8.13 25.03
N LEU A 513 -21.15 -8.98 24.10
CA LEU A 513 -20.39 -9.25 22.87
C LEU A 513 -20.36 -8.07 21.88
N LEU A 514 -21.46 -7.31 21.71
CA LEU A 514 -21.42 -6.08 20.90
C LEU A 514 -20.54 -4.99 21.55
N ALA A 515 -20.54 -4.87 22.88
CA ALA A 515 -19.68 -3.93 23.59
C ALA A 515 -18.19 -4.29 23.45
N ILE A 516 -17.83 -5.58 23.42
CA ILE A 516 -16.45 -6.02 23.11
C ILE A 516 -16.06 -5.65 21.67
N ILE A 517 -16.96 -5.84 20.68
CA ILE A 517 -16.69 -5.44 19.28
C ILE A 517 -16.46 -3.92 19.17
N GLN A 518 -17.28 -3.10 19.85
CA GLN A 518 -17.09 -1.65 19.90
C GLN A 518 -15.80 -1.26 20.63
N GLY A 519 -15.49 -1.94 21.74
CA GLY A 519 -14.25 -1.77 22.51
C GLY A 519 -13.00 -2.00 21.67
N LEU A 520 -12.92 -3.13 20.95
CA LEU A 520 -11.79 -3.47 20.06
C LEU A 520 -11.56 -2.43 18.94
N ILE A 521 -12.62 -1.75 18.49
CA ILE A 521 -12.52 -0.68 17.49
C ILE A 521 -11.98 0.61 18.14
N ILE A 522 -12.44 0.96 19.34
CA ILE A 522 -11.96 2.12 20.11
C ILE A 522 -10.49 1.94 20.49
N ASP A 523 -10.11 0.73 20.93
CA ASP A 523 -8.75 0.31 21.27
C ASP A 523 -7.79 0.53 20.08
N ALA A 524 -8.15 0.04 18.89
CA ALA A 524 -7.38 0.25 17.67
C ALA A 524 -7.30 1.73 17.22
N PHE A 525 -8.28 2.58 17.58
CA PHE A 525 -8.17 4.04 17.39
C PHE A 525 -7.20 4.69 18.39
N GLY A 526 -7.06 4.12 19.60
CA GLY A 526 -6.03 4.48 20.57
C GLY A 526 -4.63 4.13 20.06
N ASP A 527 -4.41 2.86 19.73
CA ASP A 527 -3.14 2.32 19.18
C ASP A 527 -2.60 3.20 18.04
N LEU A 528 -3.41 3.46 17.01
CA LEU A 528 -2.98 4.21 15.83
C LEU A 528 -2.65 5.67 16.15
N ARG A 529 -3.21 6.23 17.23
CA ARG A 529 -2.88 7.57 17.69
C ARG A 529 -1.57 7.56 18.47
N GLU A 530 -1.40 6.64 19.41
CA GLU A 530 -0.16 6.52 20.20
C GLU A 530 1.05 6.23 19.31
N GLN A 531 0.89 5.42 18.25
CA GLN A 531 1.92 5.22 17.22
C GLN A 531 2.30 6.50 16.47
N LEU A 532 1.35 7.41 16.21
CA LEU A 532 1.63 8.69 15.54
C LEU A 532 2.27 9.71 16.49
N ASP A 533 1.74 9.83 17.70
CA ASP A 533 2.20 10.78 18.71
C ASP A 533 3.62 10.40 19.21
N SER A 534 3.92 9.10 19.41
CA SER A 534 5.25 8.61 19.82
C SER A 534 6.33 8.69 18.73
N VAL A 535 5.97 8.56 17.45
CA VAL A 535 6.89 8.83 16.32
C VAL A 535 7.23 10.32 16.24
N LYS A 536 6.24 11.20 16.48
CA LYS A 536 6.47 12.66 16.56
C LYS A 536 7.39 13.00 17.74
N GLU A 537 7.06 12.53 18.94
CA GLU A 537 7.86 12.72 20.14
C GLU A 537 9.29 12.20 19.95
N THR A 538 9.47 11.05 19.28
CA THR A 538 10.78 10.51 18.94
C THR A 538 11.61 11.45 18.06
N LEU A 539 11.01 12.13 17.09
CA LEU A 539 11.72 13.06 16.20
C LEU A 539 12.01 14.42 16.87
N GLU A 540 11.18 14.81 17.84
CA GLU A 540 11.36 16.06 18.59
C GLU A 540 12.33 15.89 19.78
N SER A 541 12.40 14.70 20.39
CA SER A 541 13.19 14.43 21.62
C SER A 541 14.58 13.82 21.41
N LYS A 542 14.88 13.20 20.27
CA LYS A 542 16.22 12.60 19.99
C LYS A 542 16.63 12.69 18.53
N CYS A 543 17.94 12.80 18.30
CA CYS A 543 18.47 12.82 16.94
C CYS A 543 18.33 11.44 16.29
N PHE A 544 17.71 11.39 15.10
CA PHE A 544 17.49 10.15 14.36
C PHE A 544 18.79 9.38 14.00
N ILE A 545 19.91 10.09 13.82
CA ILE A 545 21.18 9.48 13.37
C ILE A 545 21.99 8.90 14.54
N CYS A 546 22.19 9.67 15.62
CA CYS A 546 23.03 9.24 16.74
C CYS A 546 22.25 8.74 17.96
N GLY A 547 20.92 8.93 18.02
CA GLY A 547 20.08 8.53 19.14
C GLY A 547 20.25 9.37 20.42
N ILE A 548 21.15 10.36 20.43
CA ILE A 548 21.34 11.27 21.57
C ILE A 548 20.11 12.18 21.72
N GLY A 549 19.66 12.36 22.96
CA GLY A 549 18.49 13.17 23.32
C GLY A 549 18.72 14.68 23.25
N GLN A 550 17.62 15.43 23.11
CA GLN A 550 17.58 16.89 23.11
C GLN A 550 18.20 17.50 24.38
N ASP A 551 17.98 16.86 25.53
CA ASP A 551 18.49 17.23 26.85
C ASP A 551 20.02 17.40 26.92
N TYR A 552 20.75 16.60 26.14
CA TYR A 552 22.21 16.71 26.04
C TYR A 552 22.67 17.93 25.22
N PHE A 553 21.90 18.31 24.18
CA PHE A 553 22.27 19.40 23.27
C PHE A 553 21.80 20.77 23.74
N ASP A 554 20.60 20.85 24.33
CA ASP A 554 19.98 22.12 24.76
C ASP A 554 20.55 22.65 26.10
N LYS A 555 21.69 22.11 26.54
CA LYS A 555 22.67 22.83 27.39
C LYS A 555 23.07 24.17 26.74
N GLU A 556 23.18 24.18 25.42
CA GLU A 556 23.42 25.37 24.58
C GLU A 556 22.11 25.81 23.94
N PRO A 557 21.81 27.13 23.84
CA PRO A 557 20.55 27.62 23.28
C PRO A 557 20.39 27.21 21.81
N HIS A 558 19.25 26.60 21.47
CA HIS A 558 18.97 25.99 20.15
C HIS A 558 19.99 24.91 19.74
N GLY A 559 20.61 24.24 20.70
CA GLY A 559 21.64 23.23 20.47
C GLY A 559 21.14 22.04 19.64
N PHE A 560 19.94 21.52 19.94
CA PHE A 560 19.35 20.38 19.23
C PHE A 560 18.88 20.73 17.81
N GLU A 561 18.26 21.90 17.63
CA GLU A 561 17.85 22.41 16.31
C GLU A 561 19.07 22.62 15.41
N THR A 562 20.16 23.18 15.95
CA THR A 562 21.43 23.33 15.23
C THR A 562 22.05 21.96 14.89
N HIS A 563 22.06 21.02 15.83
CA HIS A 563 22.59 19.67 15.61
C HIS A 563 21.83 18.92 14.52
N THR A 564 20.50 18.93 14.54
CA THR A 564 19.66 18.23 13.54
C THR A 564 19.66 18.90 12.17
N SER A 565 19.79 20.23 12.10
CA SER A 565 19.77 20.97 10.83
C SER A 565 21.14 21.06 10.13
N ALA A 566 22.24 21.14 10.89
CA ALA A 566 23.59 21.37 10.36
C ALA A 566 24.55 20.17 10.52
N GLU A 567 24.56 19.49 11.67
CA GLU A 567 25.50 18.38 11.95
C GLU A 567 24.98 17.05 11.39
N HIS A 568 23.77 16.63 11.80
CA HIS A 568 23.15 15.34 11.46
C HIS A 568 21.90 15.49 10.57
N ASN A 569 21.98 16.37 9.56
CA ASN A 569 20.91 16.55 8.59
C ASN A 569 20.69 15.30 7.73
N PHE A 570 19.51 14.68 7.83
CA PHE A 570 19.16 13.43 7.15
C PHE A 570 19.31 13.50 5.61
N ALA A 571 19.08 14.67 5.01
CA ALA A 571 19.20 14.85 3.56
C ALA A 571 20.67 14.79 3.09
N ASN A 572 21.61 15.27 3.91
CA ASN A 572 23.04 15.27 3.59
C ASN A 572 23.60 13.85 3.42
N TYR A 573 23.11 12.87 4.19
CA TYR A 573 23.48 11.46 4.00
C TYR A 573 23.04 10.91 2.64
N MET A 574 21.85 11.30 2.18
CA MET A 574 21.33 10.90 0.86
C MET A 574 22.11 11.58 -0.28
N PHE A 575 22.43 12.86 -0.13
CA PHE A 575 23.26 13.60 -1.09
C PHE A 575 24.71 13.07 -1.13
N PHE A 576 25.30 12.71 0.02
CA PHE A 576 26.63 12.13 0.09
C PHE A 576 26.70 10.74 -0.57
N LEU A 577 25.72 9.86 -0.33
CA LEU A 577 25.65 8.58 -1.05
C LEU A 577 25.47 8.79 -2.57
N THR A 578 24.72 9.80 -2.96
CA THR A 578 24.55 10.17 -4.39
C THR A 578 25.83 10.78 -4.97
N HIS A 579 26.65 11.47 -4.17
CA HIS A 579 27.98 11.93 -4.58
C HIS A 579 28.91 10.74 -4.85
N LEU A 580 29.04 9.81 -3.89
CA LEU A 580 29.85 8.60 -4.04
C LEU A 580 29.45 7.77 -5.27
N LEU A 581 28.14 7.62 -5.53
CA LEU A 581 27.61 6.84 -6.66
C LEU A 581 27.89 7.45 -8.04
N ASN A 582 28.10 8.77 -8.13
CA ASN A 582 28.37 9.48 -9.40
C ASN A 582 29.86 9.79 -9.61
N LYS A 583 30.70 9.58 -8.59
CA LYS A 583 32.14 9.84 -8.60
C LYS A 583 32.92 8.57 -9.00
N PRO A 584 33.92 8.65 -9.90
CA PRO A 584 34.66 7.46 -10.31
C PRO A 584 35.55 6.94 -9.17
N ASP A 585 35.69 5.60 -9.08
CA ASP A 585 36.42 4.91 -7.99
C ASP A 585 37.86 5.39 -7.77
N THR A 586 38.49 5.96 -8.79
CA THR A 586 39.86 6.49 -8.75
C THR A 586 39.99 7.88 -8.14
N GLU A 587 38.89 8.60 -7.92
CA GLU A 587 38.87 9.98 -7.40
C GLU A 587 38.36 10.07 -5.95
N HIS A 588 37.96 8.95 -5.34
CA HIS A 588 37.59 8.89 -3.93
C HIS A 588 38.79 9.24 -3.03
N THR A 589 38.60 10.19 -2.13
CA THR A 589 39.53 10.49 -1.04
C THR A 589 39.55 9.35 -0.03
N GLY A 590 40.57 9.26 0.83
CA GLY A 590 40.70 8.14 1.78
C GLY A 590 39.49 7.90 2.69
N GLN A 591 38.74 8.95 3.06
CA GLN A 591 37.51 8.84 3.83
C GLN A 591 36.33 8.35 2.98
N GLU A 592 36.19 8.84 1.75
CA GLU A 592 35.18 8.39 0.79
C GLU A 592 35.39 6.92 0.42
N SER A 593 36.64 6.51 0.16
CA SER A 593 37.02 5.12 -0.12
C SER A 593 36.67 4.17 1.01
N TYR A 594 36.89 4.59 2.27
CA TYR A 594 36.52 3.81 3.46
C TYR A 594 35.00 3.61 3.55
N VAL A 595 34.20 4.67 3.40
CA VAL A 595 32.72 4.56 3.41
C VAL A 595 32.21 3.77 2.20
N TRP A 596 32.86 3.88 1.04
CA TRP A 596 32.53 3.12 -0.17
C TRP A 596 32.80 1.62 -0.02
N GLU A 597 33.93 1.24 0.59
CA GLU A 597 34.24 -0.15 0.95
C GLU A 597 33.19 -0.72 1.93
N MET A 598 32.85 0.03 2.99
CA MET A 598 31.81 -0.37 3.95
C MET A 598 30.44 -0.53 3.29
N TYR A 599 30.05 0.42 2.42
CA TYR A 599 28.79 0.38 1.68
C TYR A 599 28.69 -0.82 0.72
N GLN A 600 29.80 -1.18 0.05
CA GLN A 600 29.88 -2.39 -0.77
C GLN A 600 29.84 -3.67 0.09
N SER A 601 30.54 -3.68 1.22
CA SER A 601 30.55 -4.78 2.21
C SER A 601 29.23 -4.95 2.97
N ARG A 602 28.29 -4.00 2.85
CA ARG A 602 27.04 -3.91 3.63
C ARG A 602 27.23 -3.77 5.14
N ARG A 603 28.37 -3.20 5.55
CA ARG A 603 28.61 -2.74 6.93
C ARG A 603 28.15 -1.29 7.07
N TRP A 604 27.59 -0.96 8.24
CA TRP A 604 26.98 0.35 8.51
C TRP A 604 27.68 1.09 9.67
N ASP A 605 28.81 0.54 10.11
CA ASP A 605 29.60 0.90 11.28
C ASP A 605 30.21 2.33 11.20
N PHE A 606 30.05 3.00 10.06
CA PHE A 606 30.45 4.39 9.84
C PHE A 606 29.39 5.42 10.29
N PHE A 607 28.17 4.99 10.63
CA PHE A 607 27.17 5.89 11.25
C PHE A 607 27.54 6.18 12.72
N PRO A 608 27.45 7.44 13.18
CA PRO A 608 27.83 7.84 14.54
C PRO A 608 26.74 7.47 15.56
N ILE A 609 26.47 6.17 15.73
CA ILE A 609 25.45 5.66 16.65
C ILE A 609 25.94 5.86 18.10
N GLY A 610 25.15 6.55 18.91
CA GLY A 610 25.47 6.88 20.30
C GLY A 610 26.43 8.08 20.49
N ASP A 611 26.98 8.65 19.43
CA ASP A 611 28.04 9.66 19.52
C ASP A 611 27.85 10.82 18.52
N CYS A 612 28.58 11.93 18.71
CA CYS A 612 28.61 13.05 17.78
C CYS A 612 29.89 13.88 17.96
N PHE A 613 30.27 14.68 16.96
CA PHE A 613 31.48 15.51 17.03
C PHE A 613 31.53 16.38 18.30
N ARG A 614 30.39 16.98 18.72
CA ARG A 614 30.32 17.80 19.94
C ARG A 614 30.70 16.99 21.19
N ARG A 615 30.24 15.74 21.30
CA ARG A 615 30.51 14.82 22.41
C ARG A 615 31.97 14.34 22.43
N GLN A 616 32.55 14.08 21.26
CA GLN A 616 33.96 13.69 21.12
C GLN A 616 34.94 14.78 21.58
N TYR A 617 34.58 16.05 21.43
CA TYR A 617 35.41 17.20 21.83
C TYR A 617 35.08 17.77 23.23
N GLU A 618 34.07 17.27 23.96
CA GLU A 618 33.88 17.63 25.37
C GLU A 618 35.06 17.10 26.23
N PRO A 619 35.61 17.90 27.17
CA PRO A 619 36.75 17.50 28.00
C PRO A 619 36.35 16.38 28.99
N GLY A 620 36.52 15.14 28.56
CA GLY A 620 36.09 13.92 29.25
C GLY A 620 35.34 12.93 28.37
N GLY A 621 34.88 13.33 27.18
CA GLY A 621 34.19 12.44 26.22
C GLY A 621 35.10 11.51 25.44
N GLY A 622 36.39 11.85 25.31
CA GLY A 622 37.39 11.11 24.55
C GLY A 622 37.88 9.80 25.20
N GLY A 623 37.02 8.77 25.27
CA GLY A 623 37.46 7.40 25.57
C GLY A 623 36.46 6.52 26.35
N ALA A 624 35.35 6.11 25.73
CA ALA A 624 34.37 5.23 26.36
C ALA A 624 33.63 4.21 25.44
N THR A 625 34.15 3.92 24.22
CA THR A 625 33.55 2.93 23.29
C THR A 625 34.58 2.25 22.38
N SER A 626 35.50 1.46 22.95
CA SER A 626 36.33 0.52 22.16
C SER A 626 36.78 -0.74 22.90
N THR A 627 36.37 -0.93 24.16
CA THR A 627 36.68 -2.12 24.97
C THR A 627 35.55 -2.45 25.96
N GLU A 628 34.59 -3.27 25.55
CA GLU A 628 34.01 -4.33 26.38
C GLU A 628 33.34 -5.38 25.46
N SER A 629 33.31 -6.62 25.94
CA SER A 629 33.19 -7.89 25.19
C SER A 629 32.23 -7.94 23.99
#